data_AF-A0A535IAW7-F1
#
_entry.id   AF-A0A535IAW7-F1
#
_cell.length_a   1.000
_cell.length_b   1.000
_cell.length_c   1.000
_cell.angle_alpha   90.00
_cell.angle_beta   90.00
_cell.angle_gamma   90.00
#
_symmetry.space_group_name_H-M   'P 1'
#
loop_
_entity.id
_entity.type
_entity.pdbx_description
1 polymer ?
#
loop_
_entity_poly.entity_id
_entity_poly.type
_entity_poly.pdbx_seq_one_letter_code
_entity_poly.pdbx_strand_id
1 'polypeptide(L)'
;MRTYLPLAIVPLALILWGLFGAPALLNTGFRVLSDYQTPYTEQPQPGADGEALTSQVVLVVAGGLRLDQSTQMSNLNALRARGADRLMRAGLPSFSLPAWSVIGTGAWPEHTGQSTDISARPLALDSIFLAARRKGSSTALTGPPGWSVLFKDHVEMLISEPSPPAAPSCPAITRRRHRPTSRLPSPSCWAPACQQPTRVMYCSTCLTACRHGRRNAP
;
A
#
# COMPACT_ATOMS: atom_id res chain seq x y z
N MET A 1 17.74 2.81 -56.06
CA MET A 1 17.90 1.88 -54.91
C MET A 1 18.30 2.58 -53.61
N ARG A 2 19.19 3.58 -53.63
CA ARG A 2 19.69 4.31 -52.43
C ARG A 2 18.63 5.11 -51.66
N THR A 3 17.53 5.52 -52.31
CA THR A 3 16.47 6.37 -51.74
C THR A 3 15.50 5.62 -50.81
N TYR A 4 15.40 4.28 -50.92
CA TYR A 4 14.52 3.46 -50.07
C TYR A 4 15.20 2.91 -48.82
N LEU A 5 16.54 2.95 -48.79
CA LEU A 5 17.35 2.53 -47.65
C LEU A 5 16.98 3.26 -46.34
N PRO A 6 16.83 4.61 -46.29
CA PRO A 6 16.39 5.28 -45.07
C PRO A 6 14.97 4.91 -44.65
N LEU A 7 14.10 4.57 -45.61
CA LEU A 7 12.71 4.19 -45.36
C LEU A 7 12.60 2.84 -44.62
N ALA A 8 13.57 1.94 -44.83
CA ALA A 8 13.64 0.64 -44.15
C ALA A 8 14.45 0.68 -42.84
N ILE A 9 15.46 1.56 -42.74
CA ILE A 9 16.31 1.68 -41.55
C ILE A 9 15.53 2.22 -40.35
N VAL A 10 14.71 3.26 -40.54
CA VAL A 10 13.95 3.87 -39.43
C VAL A 10 13.00 2.88 -38.74
N PRO A 11 12.13 2.12 -39.45
CA PRO A 11 11.25 1.16 -38.79
C PRO A 11 12.04 0.01 -38.15
N LEU A 12 13.13 -0.46 -38.77
CA LEU A 12 13.98 -1.50 -38.17
C LEU A 12 14.62 -1.01 -36.86
N ALA A 13 15.13 0.23 -36.85
CA ALA A 13 15.70 0.86 -35.67
C ALA A 13 14.65 1.04 -34.57
N LEU A 14 13.42 1.44 -34.90
CA LEU A 14 12.32 1.55 -33.95
C LEU A 14 11.89 0.19 -33.38
N ILE A 15 11.88 -0.87 -34.20
CA ILE A 15 11.61 -2.23 -33.76
C ILE A 15 12.71 -2.70 -32.79
N LEU A 16 13.98 -2.51 -33.16
CA LEU A 16 15.11 -2.86 -32.29
C LEU A 16 15.09 -2.05 -30.98
N TRP A 17 14.77 -0.76 -31.04
CA TRP A 17 14.59 0.06 -29.85
C TRP A 17 13.42 -0.43 -29.00
N GLY A 18 12.27 -0.75 -29.60
CA GLY A 18 11.09 -1.26 -28.89
C GLY A 18 11.33 -2.63 -28.23
N LEU A 19 12.13 -3.49 -28.86
CA LEU A 19 12.46 -4.82 -28.35
C LEU A 19 13.52 -4.80 -27.24
N PHE A 20 14.53 -3.92 -27.35
CA PHE A 20 15.70 -3.95 -26.45
C PHE A 20 15.90 -2.66 -25.66
N GLY A 21 15.83 -1.51 -26.32
CA GLY A 21 16.12 -0.20 -25.70
C GLY A 21 15.05 0.22 -24.69
N ALA A 22 13.77 0.19 -25.09
CA ALA A 22 12.67 0.62 -24.24
C ALA A 22 12.51 -0.25 -22.97
N PRO A 23 12.55 -1.60 -23.04
CA PRO A 23 12.49 -2.43 -21.83
C PRO A 23 13.71 -2.23 -20.91
N ALA A 24 14.91 -2.08 -21.47
CA ALA A 24 16.11 -1.83 -20.68
C ALA A 24 16.02 -0.49 -19.93
N LEU A 25 15.57 0.57 -20.60
CA LEU A 25 15.37 1.89 -19.99
C LEU A 25 14.31 1.83 -18.88
N LEU A 26 13.17 1.19 -19.14
CA LEU A 26 12.10 1.03 -18.15
C LEU A 26 12.56 0.24 -16.93
N ASN A 27 13.23 -0.90 -17.13
CA ASN A 27 13.74 -1.73 -16.05
C ASN A 27 14.80 -0.98 -15.22
N THR A 28 15.69 -0.24 -15.88
CA THR A 28 16.71 0.57 -15.18
C THR A 28 16.06 1.68 -14.36
N GLY A 29 15.13 2.43 -14.94
CA GLY A 29 14.41 3.49 -14.24
C GLY A 29 13.58 2.95 -13.06
N PHE A 30 12.90 1.82 -13.26
CA PHE A 30 12.13 1.17 -12.20
C PHE A 30 13.02 0.67 -11.07
N ARG A 31 14.19 0.08 -11.38
CA ARG A 31 15.17 -0.36 -10.37
C ARG A 31 15.72 0.81 -9.55
N VAL A 32 16.10 1.90 -10.21
CA VAL A 32 16.57 3.10 -9.49
C VAL A 32 15.50 3.61 -8.53
N LEU A 33 14.22 3.58 -8.93
CA LEU A 33 13.12 3.96 -8.05
C LEU A 33 12.87 2.95 -6.92
N SER A 34 12.86 1.65 -7.22
CA SER A 34 12.54 0.59 -6.25
C SER A 34 13.64 0.40 -5.22
N ASP A 35 14.88 0.55 -5.65
CA ASP A 35 16.08 0.25 -4.87
C ASP A 35 16.70 1.52 -4.28
N TYR A 36 16.06 2.68 -4.49
CA TYR A 36 16.51 3.95 -3.92
C TYR A 36 16.73 3.83 -2.40
N GLN A 37 17.94 4.19 -1.99
CA GLN A 37 18.30 4.32 -0.58
C GLN A 37 18.64 5.78 -0.29
N THR A 38 18.03 6.28 0.77
CA THR A 38 18.34 7.58 1.34
C THR A 38 19.80 7.64 1.80
N PRO A 39 20.53 8.75 1.58
CA PRO A 39 21.85 8.94 2.16
C PRO A 39 21.80 9.29 3.66
N TYR A 40 20.61 9.52 4.23
CA TYR A 40 20.41 9.91 5.64
C TYR A 40 20.21 8.69 6.56
N THR A 41 21.07 7.70 6.42
CA THR A 41 21.01 6.42 7.16
C THR A 41 21.73 6.43 8.50
N GLU A 42 22.21 7.59 8.96
CA GLU A 42 22.71 7.69 10.33
C GLU A 42 21.62 7.27 11.30
N GLN A 43 21.90 6.24 12.08
CA GLN A 43 20.99 5.74 13.09
C GLN A 43 21.07 6.68 14.28
N PRO A 44 20.04 7.52 14.53
CA PRO A 44 20.02 8.30 15.75
C PRO A 44 20.06 7.34 16.94
N GLN A 45 20.78 7.73 17.98
CA GLN A 45 20.71 7.00 19.23
C GLN A 45 19.26 7.00 19.75
N PRO A 46 18.80 5.90 20.37
CA PRO A 46 17.51 5.88 21.06
C PRO A 46 17.36 7.10 21.98
N GLY A 47 16.22 7.77 21.90
CA GLY A 47 15.90 8.88 22.79
C GLY A 47 15.76 8.42 24.25
N ALA A 48 15.75 9.38 25.17
CA ALA A 48 15.44 9.08 26.56
C ALA A 48 14.01 8.55 26.70
N ASP A 49 13.85 7.45 27.43
CA ASP A 49 12.53 6.89 27.70
C ASP A 49 11.75 7.79 28.68
N GLY A 50 10.45 7.99 28.42
CA GLY A 50 9.55 8.70 29.34
C GLY A 50 9.01 7.83 30.47
N GLU A 51 8.29 8.46 31.41
CA GLU A 51 7.50 7.75 32.43
C GLU A 51 6.24 7.13 31.81
N ALA A 52 5.90 5.91 32.23
CA ALA A 52 4.74 5.20 31.70
C ALA A 52 3.44 5.82 32.20
N LEU A 53 2.57 6.25 31.26
CA LEU A 53 1.25 6.81 31.59
C LEU A 53 0.17 5.74 31.82
N THR A 54 0.42 4.51 31.37
CA THR A 54 -0.52 3.39 31.41
C THR A 54 0.26 2.07 31.46
N SER A 55 -0.38 1.01 31.94
CA SER A 55 0.17 -0.35 31.96
C SER A 55 0.07 -1.08 30.62
N GLN A 56 -0.83 -0.63 29.73
CA GLN A 56 -1.06 -1.27 28.43
C GLN A 56 -1.36 -0.24 27.34
N VAL A 57 -0.78 -0.47 26.17
CA VAL A 57 -1.04 0.31 24.95
C VAL A 57 -1.43 -0.65 23.83
N VAL A 58 -2.53 -0.35 23.15
CA VAL A 58 -2.96 -1.05 21.95
C VAL A 58 -3.01 -0.03 20.81
N LEU A 59 -2.20 -0.27 19.77
CA LEU A 59 -2.15 0.57 18.58
C LEU A 59 -2.87 -0.14 17.42
N VAL A 60 -3.93 0.48 16.91
CA VAL A 60 -4.70 -0.02 15.75
C VAL A 60 -4.44 0.86 14.54
N VAL A 61 -3.91 0.27 13.48
CA VAL A 61 -3.60 0.98 12.22
C VAL A 61 -4.62 0.61 11.16
N ALA A 62 -5.50 1.56 10.79
CA ALA A 62 -6.46 1.40 9.71
C ALA A 62 -5.87 1.89 8.37
N GLY A 63 -5.41 0.96 7.53
CA GLY A 63 -4.85 1.28 6.22
C GLY A 63 -5.88 1.88 5.26
N GLY A 64 -5.50 2.95 4.55
CA GLY A 64 -6.33 3.57 3.50
C GLY A 64 -7.59 4.30 3.98
N LEU A 65 -7.78 4.47 5.29
CA LEU A 65 -8.96 5.15 5.83
C LEU A 65 -8.83 6.67 5.69
N ARG A 66 -9.64 7.24 4.80
CA ARG A 66 -9.72 8.70 4.61
C ARG A 66 -10.50 9.36 5.72
N LEU A 67 -10.14 10.61 6.02
CA LEU A 67 -10.81 11.42 7.04
C LEU A 67 -12.32 11.54 6.80
N ASP A 68 -12.75 11.86 5.57
CA ASP A 68 -14.17 12.04 5.21
C ASP A 68 -15.00 10.75 5.32
N GLN A 69 -14.36 9.58 5.19
CA GLN A 69 -15.01 8.29 5.42
C GLN A 69 -15.06 7.97 6.92
N SER A 70 -13.99 8.28 7.65
CA SER A 70 -13.91 8.01 9.08
C SER A 70 -14.96 8.77 9.91
N THR A 71 -15.43 9.94 9.44
CA THR A 71 -16.48 10.72 10.11
C THR A 71 -17.88 10.18 9.87
N GLN A 72 -18.05 9.27 8.90
CA GLN A 72 -19.32 8.59 8.63
C GLN A 72 -19.46 7.29 9.45
N MET A 73 -18.42 6.87 10.18
CA MET A 73 -18.41 5.63 10.96
C MET A 73 -18.82 5.89 12.41
N SER A 74 -19.98 5.35 12.82
CA SER A 74 -20.56 5.55 14.15
C SER A 74 -19.62 5.16 15.30
N ASN A 75 -18.96 4.00 15.18
CA ASN A 75 -18.02 3.52 16.22
C ASN A 75 -16.81 4.46 16.40
N LEU A 76 -16.24 4.97 15.30
CA LEU A 76 -15.13 5.93 15.39
C LEU A 76 -15.59 7.25 15.99
N ASN A 77 -16.79 7.72 15.64
CA ASN A 77 -17.37 8.93 16.25
C ASN A 77 -17.63 8.76 17.74
N ALA A 78 -18.07 7.57 18.19
CA ALA A 78 -18.21 7.26 19.61
C ALA A 78 -16.87 7.30 20.35
N LEU A 79 -15.78 6.83 19.73
CA LEU A 79 -14.42 6.94 20.29
C LEU A 79 -13.95 8.40 20.35
N ARG A 80 -14.18 9.18 19.29
CA ARG A 80 -13.85 10.62 19.27
C ARG A 80 -14.53 11.40 20.39
N ALA A 81 -15.79 11.09 20.68
CA ALA A 81 -16.55 11.76 21.73
C ALA A 81 -16.05 11.47 23.15
N ARG A 82 -15.32 10.37 23.36
CA ARG A 82 -14.83 9.92 24.68
C ARG A 82 -13.33 10.09 24.87
N GLY A 83 -12.60 10.43 23.81
CA GLY A 83 -11.14 10.46 23.81
C GLY A 83 -10.59 11.69 23.10
N ALA A 84 -9.33 11.59 22.69
CA ALA A 84 -8.67 12.63 21.89
C ALA A 84 -8.76 12.29 20.40
N ASP A 85 -9.23 13.24 19.60
CA ASP A 85 -9.22 13.17 18.13
C ASP A 85 -8.25 14.21 17.57
N ARG A 86 -7.43 13.80 16.61
CA ARG A 86 -6.43 14.66 15.96
C ARG A 86 -6.34 14.34 14.48
N LEU A 87 -6.17 15.39 13.68
CA LEU A 87 -5.88 15.27 12.26
C LEU A 87 -4.38 15.13 12.06
N MET A 88 -3.98 14.03 11.41
CA MET A 88 -2.59 13.76 11.08
C MET A 88 -2.38 13.86 9.57
N ARG A 89 -1.22 14.35 9.16
CA ARG A 89 -0.80 14.34 7.76
C ARG A 89 0.11 13.14 7.52
N ALA A 90 -0.27 12.29 6.58
CA ALA A 90 0.61 11.23 6.10
C ALA A 90 1.75 11.84 5.27
N GLY A 91 2.95 11.30 5.43
CA GLY A 91 4.08 11.61 4.55
C GLY A 91 3.83 11.17 3.11
N LEU A 92 4.59 11.75 2.19
CA LEU A 92 4.68 11.24 0.82
C LEU A 92 5.96 10.39 0.70
N PRO A 93 5.92 9.25 0.00
CA PRO A 93 4.73 8.66 -0.63
C PRO A 93 3.78 8.04 0.41
N SER A 94 2.47 8.12 0.17
CA SER A 94 1.43 7.59 1.07
C SER A 94 1.24 6.07 0.91
N PHE A 95 2.35 5.35 0.91
CA PHE A 95 2.43 3.90 0.81
C PHE A 95 2.41 3.25 2.19
N SER A 96 2.09 1.96 2.23
CA SER A 96 1.83 1.23 3.48
C SER A 96 3.11 0.98 4.27
N LEU A 97 4.14 0.39 3.66
CA LEU A 97 5.42 0.08 4.32
C LEU A 97 6.12 1.34 4.83
N PRO A 98 6.23 2.45 4.05
CA PRO A 98 6.77 3.70 4.58
C PRO A 98 5.95 4.21 5.77
N ALA A 99 4.62 4.24 5.67
CA ALA A 99 3.77 4.71 6.75
C ALA A 99 3.90 3.85 8.03
N TRP A 100 3.95 2.52 7.89
CA TRP A 100 4.13 1.61 9.03
C TRP A 100 5.49 1.79 9.69
N SER A 101 6.54 2.03 8.90
CA SER A 101 7.87 2.35 9.44
C SER A 101 7.86 3.63 10.27
N VAL A 102 7.19 4.68 9.79
CA VAL A 102 7.02 5.95 10.53
C VAL A 102 6.22 5.73 11.81
N ILE A 103 5.13 4.98 11.76
CA ILE A 103 4.31 4.70 12.94
C ILE A 103 5.11 3.94 14.00
N GLY A 104 5.91 2.95 13.60
CA GLY A 104 6.66 2.12 14.55
C GLY A 104 7.92 2.79 15.10
N THR A 105 8.54 3.71 14.36
CA THR A 105 9.84 4.32 14.74
C THR A 105 9.75 5.79 15.08
N GLY A 106 8.69 6.48 14.67
CA GLY A 106 8.59 7.94 14.71
C GLY A 106 9.47 8.67 13.69
N ALA A 107 10.29 7.96 12.92
CA ALA A 107 11.23 8.52 11.97
C ALA A 107 10.65 8.53 10.55
N TRP A 108 10.96 9.58 9.78
CA TRP A 108 10.52 9.71 8.38
C TRP A 108 11.18 8.66 7.45
N PRO A 109 10.59 8.37 6.26
CA PRO A 109 11.13 7.41 5.30
C PRO A 109 12.60 7.66 4.90
N GLU A 110 13.03 8.92 4.93
CA GLU A 110 14.42 9.34 4.70
C GLU A 110 15.39 8.80 5.76
N HIS A 111 14.91 8.40 6.93
CA HIS A 111 15.71 7.77 7.98
C HIS A 111 15.46 6.26 8.07
N THR A 112 14.21 5.82 7.89
CA THR A 112 13.89 4.38 7.97
C THR A 112 14.43 3.61 6.77
N GLY A 113 14.70 4.30 5.66
CA GLY A 113 15.08 3.67 4.40
C GLY A 113 13.93 2.93 3.72
N GLN A 114 12.72 2.93 4.28
CA GLN A 114 11.55 2.29 3.68
C GLN A 114 10.73 3.34 2.91
N SER A 115 10.99 3.47 1.60
CA SER A 115 10.39 4.50 0.74
C SER A 115 9.31 3.98 -0.22
N THR A 116 9.20 2.67 -0.42
CA THR A 116 8.25 2.05 -1.36
C THR A 116 7.51 0.86 -0.75
N ASP A 117 6.44 0.41 -1.41
CA ASP A 117 5.72 -0.84 -1.10
C ASP A 117 6.25 -2.06 -1.88
N ILE A 118 7.33 -1.89 -2.67
CA ILE A 118 7.81 -2.94 -3.59
C ILE A 118 8.52 -4.07 -2.82
N SER A 119 9.35 -3.70 -1.85
CA SER A 119 10.06 -4.66 -1.00
C SER A 119 10.08 -4.17 0.44
N ALA A 120 9.59 -5.02 1.34
CA ALA A 120 9.76 -4.80 2.77
C ALA A 120 11.17 -5.19 3.20
N ARG A 121 11.75 -4.41 4.10
CA ARG A 121 13.07 -4.68 4.67
C ARG A 121 12.98 -4.59 6.19
N PRO A 122 13.75 -5.40 6.94
CA PRO A 122 13.87 -5.22 8.38
C PRO A 122 14.31 -3.79 8.71
N LEU A 123 13.67 -3.18 9.70
CA LEU A 123 14.03 -1.86 10.16
C LEU A 123 15.31 -1.93 10.98
N ALA A 124 16.23 -1.00 10.72
CA ALA A 124 17.49 -0.89 11.46
C ALA A 124 17.40 0.12 12.62
N LEU A 125 16.33 0.93 12.66
CA LEU A 125 16.09 1.95 13.68
C LEU A 125 15.44 1.37 14.92
N ASP A 126 15.59 2.08 16.04
CA ASP A 126 14.80 1.81 17.24
C ASP A 126 13.30 1.97 16.96
N SER A 127 12.47 1.29 17.75
CA SER A 127 11.01 1.34 17.59
C SER A 127 10.29 1.39 18.92
N ILE A 128 9.01 1.77 18.88
CA ILE A 128 8.13 1.74 20.05
C ILE A 128 8.09 0.37 20.73
N PHE A 129 8.30 -0.72 19.99
CA PHE A 129 8.34 -2.08 20.53
C PHE A 129 9.63 -2.35 21.29
N LEU A 130 10.77 -2.01 20.70
CA LEU A 130 12.07 -2.14 21.35
C LEU A 130 12.16 -1.25 22.60
N ALA A 131 11.62 -0.02 22.53
CA ALA A 131 11.50 0.86 23.69
C ALA A 131 10.66 0.25 24.81
N ALA A 132 9.49 -0.33 24.49
CA ALA A 132 8.66 -1.03 25.46
C ALA A 132 9.37 -2.23 26.10
N ARG A 133 10.11 -3.01 25.31
CA ARG A 133 10.88 -4.17 25.80
C ARG A 133 12.00 -3.76 26.75
N ARG A 134 12.70 -2.66 26.49
CA ARG A 134 13.71 -2.11 27.43
C ARG A 134 13.13 -1.75 28.80
N LYS A 135 11.82 -1.45 28.86
CA LYS A 135 11.06 -1.22 30.09
C LYS A 135 10.40 -2.48 30.66
N GLY A 136 10.71 -3.66 30.13
CA GLY A 136 10.17 -4.94 30.61
C GLY A 136 8.72 -5.21 30.18
N SER A 137 8.19 -4.46 29.21
CA SER A 137 6.84 -4.71 28.68
C SER A 137 6.88 -5.77 27.58
N SER A 138 5.95 -6.73 27.63
CA SER A 138 5.77 -7.70 26.56
C SER A 138 5.22 -7.05 25.29
N THR A 139 5.68 -7.48 24.12
CA THR A 139 5.27 -6.89 22.83
C THR A 139 4.71 -7.93 21.87
N ALA A 140 3.58 -7.60 21.24
CA ALA A 140 2.94 -8.43 20.24
C ALA A 140 2.49 -7.60 19.05
N LEU A 141 2.50 -8.21 17.87
CA LEU A 141 2.11 -7.57 16.61
C LEU A 141 1.34 -8.56 15.73
N THR A 142 0.26 -8.07 15.14
CA THR A 142 -0.57 -8.81 14.18
C THR A 142 -0.90 -7.91 13.00
N GLY A 143 -0.89 -8.47 11.79
CA GLY A 143 -1.25 -7.73 10.59
C GLY A 143 -0.69 -8.32 9.29
N PRO A 144 -0.73 -7.53 8.20
CA PRO A 144 -0.23 -7.93 6.90
C PRO A 144 1.24 -8.39 6.91
N PRO A 145 1.67 -9.23 5.96
CA PRO A 145 3.03 -9.78 5.92
C PRO A 145 4.17 -8.75 5.96
N GLY A 146 3.94 -7.52 5.48
CA GLY A 146 4.94 -6.46 5.58
C GLY A 146 5.33 -6.10 7.03
N TRP A 147 4.40 -6.21 7.99
CA TRP A 147 4.68 -5.96 9.41
C TRP A 147 5.67 -6.97 10.00
N SER A 148 5.56 -8.25 9.64
CA SER A 148 6.48 -9.27 10.15
C SER A 148 7.89 -9.13 9.59
N VAL A 149 8.03 -8.59 8.37
CA VAL A 149 9.34 -8.26 7.80
C VAL A 149 9.93 -7.01 8.45
N LEU A 150 9.15 -5.93 8.57
CA LEU A 150 9.62 -4.66 9.13
C LEU A 150 10.09 -4.79 10.59
N PHE A 151 9.34 -5.53 11.41
CA PHE A 151 9.52 -5.58 12.86
C PHE A 151 9.96 -6.96 13.37
N LYS A 152 10.54 -7.79 12.49
CA LYS A 152 10.91 -9.19 12.79
C LYS A 152 11.61 -9.37 14.13
N ASP A 153 12.57 -8.49 14.42
CA ASP A 153 13.42 -8.57 15.61
C ASP A 153 13.01 -7.57 16.71
N HIS A 154 11.91 -6.84 16.50
CA HIS A 154 11.48 -5.75 17.37
C HIS A 154 10.40 -6.19 18.38
N VAL A 155 9.63 -7.22 18.04
CA VAL A 155 8.53 -7.74 18.87
C VAL A 155 8.82 -9.15 19.36
N GLU A 156 8.22 -9.53 20.48
CA GLU A 156 8.39 -10.88 21.05
C GLU A 156 7.43 -11.89 20.41
N MET A 157 6.23 -11.43 20.06
CA MET A 157 5.20 -12.28 19.45
C MET A 157 4.70 -11.70 18.13
N LEU A 158 4.95 -12.42 17.04
CA LEU A 158 4.38 -12.14 15.72
C LEU A 158 3.22 -13.09 15.45
N ILE A 159 2.02 -12.54 15.37
CA ILE A 159 0.82 -13.26 14.97
C ILE A 159 0.64 -13.00 13.48
N SER A 160 0.97 -13.99 12.65
CA SER A 160 0.79 -13.88 11.21
C SER A 160 -0.69 -14.02 10.87
N GLU A 161 -1.24 -13.07 10.12
CA GLU A 161 -2.56 -13.25 9.52
C GLU A 161 -2.45 -14.33 8.43
N PRO A 162 -3.32 -15.35 8.38
CA PRO A 162 -3.33 -16.29 7.28
C PRO A 162 -3.59 -15.52 5.98
N SER A 163 -2.75 -15.75 4.96
CA SER A 163 -2.95 -15.13 3.65
C SER A 163 -4.39 -15.35 3.20
N PRO A 164 -5.12 -14.30 2.78
CA PRO A 164 -6.41 -14.51 2.15
C PRO A 164 -6.21 -15.45 0.94
N PRO A 165 -7.17 -16.35 0.65
CA PRO A 165 -7.10 -17.15 -0.56
C PRO A 165 -6.94 -16.20 -1.75
N ALA A 166 -6.07 -16.57 -2.70
CA ALA A 166 -5.85 -15.79 -3.90
C ALA A 166 -7.21 -15.36 -4.48
N ALA A 167 -7.38 -14.05 -4.71
CA ALA A 167 -8.57 -13.56 -5.36
C ALA A 167 -8.73 -14.34 -6.67
N PRO A 168 -9.95 -14.83 -7.02
CA PRO A 168 -10.15 -15.50 -8.29
C PRO A 168 -9.65 -14.55 -9.38
N SER A 169 -8.72 -15.03 -10.21
CA SER A 169 -8.19 -14.26 -11.33
C SER A 169 -9.39 -13.72 -12.10
N CYS A 170 -9.53 -12.39 -12.21
CA CYS A 170 -10.50 -11.82 -13.13
C CYS A 170 -10.27 -12.51 -14.48
N PRO A 171 -11.28 -13.20 -15.05
CA PRO A 171 -11.12 -13.76 -16.37
C PRO A 171 -10.74 -12.61 -17.29
N ALA A 172 -9.66 -12.79 -18.05
CA ALA A 172 -9.22 -11.81 -19.02
C ALA A 172 -10.45 -11.35 -19.81
N ILE A 173 -10.67 -10.04 -19.89
CA ILE A 173 -11.68 -9.46 -20.77
C ILE A 173 -11.28 -9.87 -22.19
N THR A 174 -11.77 -11.02 -22.63
CA THR A 174 -11.76 -11.38 -24.03
C THR A 174 -12.64 -10.35 -24.69
N ARG A 175 -12.04 -9.47 -25.51
CA ARG A 175 -12.77 -8.58 -26.41
C ARG A 175 -13.59 -9.43 -27.38
N ARG A 176 -14.71 -9.99 -26.93
CA ARG A 176 -15.81 -10.33 -27.84
C ARG A 176 -16.29 -9.00 -28.38
N ARG A 177 -16.17 -8.81 -29.70
CA ARG A 177 -16.78 -7.68 -30.40
C ARG A 177 -18.29 -7.74 -30.12
N HIS A 178 -18.75 -6.99 -29.13
CA HIS A 178 -20.17 -6.79 -28.93
C HIS A 178 -20.68 -5.86 -30.02
N ARG A 179 -21.50 -6.42 -30.93
CA ARG A 179 -22.45 -5.65 -31.74
C ARG A 179 -23.31 -4.82 -30.79
N PRO A 180 -23.59 -3.54 -31.08
CA PRO A 180 -24.42 -2.71 -30.22
C PRO A 180 -25.86 -3.22 -30.30
N THR A 181 -26.28 -3.98 -29.30
CA THR A 181 -27.70 -4.17 -29.01
C THR A 181 -27.98 -3.55 -27.65
N SER A 182 -29.02 -2.72 -27.59
CA SER A 182 -29.42 -1.83 -26.50
C SER A 182 -29.96 -2.53 -25.25
N ARG A 183 -29.49 -3.73 -24.92
CA ARG A 183 -29.85 -4.43 -23.68
C ARG A 183 -28.66 -4.46 -22.74
N LEU A 184 -28.80 -3.77 -21.61
CA LEU A 184 -27.94 -3.90 -20.44
C LEU A 184 -27.73 -5.39 -20.12
N PRO A 185 -26.50 -5.84 -19.82
CA PRO A 185 -26.26 -7.21 -19.39
C PRO A 185 -26.97 -7.49 -18.05
N SER A 186 -27.46 -8.72 -17.92
CA SER A 186 -28.25 -9.19 -16.78
C SER A 186 -27.49 -9.10 -15.43
N PRO A 187 -28.19 -8.99 -14.28
CA PRO A 187 -27.60 -8.73 -12.97
C PRO A 187 -26.75 -9.89 -12.40
N SER A 188 -26.70 -11.04 -13.07
CA SER A 188 -26.03 -12.24 -12.54
C SER A 188 -24.49 -12.14 -12.52
N CYS A 189 -23.89 -11.12 -13.12
CA CYS A 189 -22.44 -10.85 -13.01
C CYS A 189 -22.03 -10.06 -11.75
N TRP A 190 -22.98 -9.61 -10.91
CA TRP A 190 -22.71 -8.63 -9.85
C TRP A 190 -22.76 -9.19 -8.42
N ALA A 191 -23.00 -10.49 -8.22
CA ALA A 191 -23.63 -10.92 -6.97
C ALA A 191 -22.96 -11.95 -6.03
N PRO A 192 -21.89 -12.73 -6.31
CA PRO A 192 -21.44 -13.67 -5.27
C PRO A 192 -20.47 -13.08 -4.23
N ALA A 193 -19.80 -11.95 -4.49
CA ALA A 193 -18.73 -11.48 -3.60
C ALA A 193 -19.18 -10.44 -2.54
N CYS A 194 -20.40 -9.90 -2.63
CA CYS A 194 -20.87 -8.82 -1.76
C CYS A 194 -21.90 -9.23 -0.69
N GLN A 195 -22.19 -10.52 -0.52
CA GLN A 195 -23.18 -11.02 0.46
C GLN A 195 -22.54 -11.75 1.65
N GLN A 196 -21.39 -11.27 2.15
CA GLN A 196 -20.94 -11.65 3.50
C GLN A 196 -21.03 -10.44 4.43
N PRO A 197 -21.91 -10.45 5.44
CA PRO A 197 -22.27 -9.26 6.22
C PRO A 197 -21.22 -8.81 7.26
N THR A 198 -19.98 -9.28 7.23
CA THR A 198 -18.98 -8.97 8.27
C THR A 198 -17.58 -8.64 7.80
N ARG A 199 -17.32 -8.44 6.49
CA ARG A 199 -15.98 -8.03 6.02
C ARG A 199 -16.08 -6.94 4.95
N VAL A 200 -15.73 -5.71 5.33
CA VAL A 200 -15.51 -4.61 4.38
C VAL A 200 -14.19 -4.88 3.66
N MET A 201 -14.26 -5.54 2.51
CA MET A 201 -13.12 -5.75 1.62
C MET A 201 -13.08 -4.61 0.59
N TYR A 202 -12.12 -3.70 0.74
CA TYR A 202 -11.88 -2.63 -0.24
C TYR A 202 -11.20 -3.22 -1.49
N CYS A 203 -11.94 -3.35 -2.59
CA CYS A 203 -11.40 -3.65 -3.91
C CYS A 203 -11.10 -2.32 -4.63
N SER A 204 -9.82 -1.90 -4.65
CA SER A 204 -9.40 -0.62 -5.25
C SER A 204 -9.58 -0.58 -6.78
N THR A 205 -9.64 -1.74 -7.44
CA THR A 205 -9.74 -1.84 -8.91
C THR A 205 -11.13 -1.55 -9.47
N CYS A 206 -12.19 -1.58 -8.65
CA CYS A 206 -13.56 -1.28 -9.10
C CYS A 206 -13.86 0.22 -9.21
N LEU A 207 -13.13 1.07 -8.48
CA LEU A 207 -13.43 2.50 -8.37
C LEU A 207 -13.19 3.29 -9.66
N THR A 208 -12.36 2.78 -10.57
CA THR A 208 -12.04 3.49 -11.83
C THR A 208 -13.18 3.40 -12.86
N ALA A 209 -14.01 2.35 -12.83
CA ALA A 209 -15.12 2.17 -13.77
C ALA A 209 -16.39 2.97 -13.37
N CYS A 210 -16.60 3.24 -12.08
CA CYS A 210 -17.76 4.01 -11.62
C CYS A 210 -17.73 5.51 -11.98
N ARG A 211 -16.56 6.08 -12.31
CA ARG A 211 -16.40 7.53 -12.51
C ARG A 211 -16.77 8.03 -13.92
N HIS A 212 -17.08 7.14 -14.87
CA HIS A 212 -17.46 7.52 -16.24
C HIS A 212 -18.95 7.40 -16.56
N GLY A 213 -19.77 6.86 -15.65
CA GLY A 213 -21.22 6.64 -15.89
C GLY A 213 -22.19 7.70 -15.36
N ARG A 214 -21.71 8.76 -14.67
CA ARG A 214 -22.57 9.81 -14.07
C ARG A 214 -22.36 11.19 -14.67
N ARG A 215 -22.28 11.29 -16.00
CA ARG A 215 -22.58 12.55 -16.70
C ARG A 215 -23.56 12.19 -17.81
N ASN A 216 -24.76 12.75 -17.72
CA ASN A 216 -25.88 12.68 -18.68
C ASN A 216 -26.92 11.59 -18.38
N ALA A 217 -27.89 11.95 -17.52
CA ALA A 217 -29.30 11.65 -17.71
C ALA A 217 -30.10 12.75 -16.96
N PRO A 218 -31.24 13.23 -17.51
CA PRO A 218 -31.93 14.46 -17.09
C PRO A 218 -32.47 14.44 -15.67
#